data_AF-A0A7Z3BNM4-F1
#
_entry.id   AF-A0A7Z3BNM4-F1
#
_cell.length_a   1.000
_cell.length_b   1.000
_cell.length_c   1.000
_cell.angle_alpha   90.00
_cell.angle_beta   90.00
_cell.angle_gamma   90.00
#
_symmetry.space_group_name_H-M   'P 1'
#
loop_
_entity.id
_entity.type
_entity.pdbx_description
1 polymer ?
#
loop_
_entity_poly.entity_id
_entity_poly.type
_entity_poly.pdbx_seq_one_letter_code
_entity_poly.pdbx_strand_id
1 'polypeptide(L)'
;MTAPHSTSKRPIPFELEEDYLDPPPEGFNQADIEHIWWTVSSRMSKKQIRAWLVQTMDAKSNGHRFKGFLYSSIADEKGRGRYPRGIVTVLRQVLRHRRLMPADHRREASLIEMEVWHFLSTAALALCPNEALPAHLRT
;
A
#
# COMPACT_ATOMS: atom_id res chain seq x y z
N MET A 1 -1.68 -41.22 -4.09
CA MET A 1 -2.50 -40.31 -4.91
C MET A 1 -1.81 -38.96 -4.91
N THR A 2 -1.07 -38.67 -5.98
CA THR A 2 -0.17 -37.52 -6.09
C THR A 2 -0.93 -36.39 -6.77
N ALA A 3 -1.12 -35.26 -6.08
CA ALA A 3 -1.77 -34.09 -6.67
C ALA A 3 -0.91 -33.53 -7.82
N PRO A 4 -1.51 -33.06 -8.93
CA PRO A 4 -0.72 -32.53 -10.04
C PRO A 4 -0.15 -31.16 -9.66
N HIS A 5 1.18 -31.04 -9.74
CA HIS A 5 1.86 -29.76 -9.72
C HIS A 5 1.45 -28.94 -10.94
N SER A 6 0.55 -27.99 -10.75
CA SER A 6 0.21 -26.96 -11.74
C SER A 6 1.37 -25.96 -11.85
N THR A 7 2.18 -26.09 -12.90
CA THR A 7 3.20 -25.13 -13.31
C THR A 7 2.60 -24.00 -14.14
N SER A 8 1.43 -23.48 -13.73
CA SER A 8 0.79 -22.37 -14.41
C SER A 8 1.57 -21.08 -14.15
N LYS A 9 2.36 -20.63 -15.13
CA LYS A 9 2.96 -19.27 -15.20
C LYS A 9 1.90 -18.16 -15.43
N ARG A 10 0.65 -18.39 -15.04
CA ARG A 10 -0.37 -17.33 -15.09
C ARG A 10 -0.20 -16.48 -13.83
N PRO A 11 -0.14 -15.15 -13.95
CA PRO A 11 -0.27 -14.27 -12.80
C PRO A 11 -1.48 -14.71 -11.97
N ILE A 12 -1.32 -14.74 -10.64
CA ILE A 12 -2.43 -15.02 -9.75
C ILE A 12 -3.45 -13.89 -9.95
N PRO A 13 -4.75 -14.18 -10.16
CA PRO A 13 -5.78 -13.15 -10.25
C PRO A 13 -5.71 -12.21 -9.04
N PHE A 14 -5.84 -10.90 -9.26
CA PHE A 14 -5.77 -9.89 -8.20
C PHE A 14 -6.66 -10.18 -7.00
N GLU A 15 -7.86 -10.73 -7.22
CA GLU A 15 -8.81 -11.14 -6.17
C GLU A 15 -8.23 -12.21 -5.22
N LEU A 16 -7.35 -13.08 -5.73
CA LEU A 16 -6.64 -14.10 -4.95
C LEU A 16 -5.34 -13.55 -4.34
N GLU A 17 -4.73 -12.51 -4.91
CA GLU A 17 -3.61 -11.78 -4.28
C GLU A 17 -4.08 -10.90 -3.11
N GLU A 18 -5.30 -10.39 -3.16
CA GLU A 18 -5.90 -9.55 -2.11
C GLU A 18 -6.19 -10.35 -0.82
N ASP A 19 -6.47 -11.65 -0.94
CA ASP A 19 -6.77 -12.56 0.18
C ASP A 19 -5.58 -13.42 0.63
N TYR A 20 -4.55 -13.56 -0.21
CA TYR A 20 -3.33 -14.28 0.12
C TYR A 20 -2.13 -13.33 0.17
N LEU A 21 -1.65 -13.08 1.39
CA LEU A 21 -0.22 -12.89 1.75
C LEU A 21 0.32 -11.47 1.93
N ASP A 22 -0.39 -10.56 2.59
CA ASP A 22 0.31 -9.39 3.15
C ASP A 22 -0.18 -9.04 4.56
N PRO A 23 0.56 -9.42 5.62
CA PRO A 23 0.19 -9.01 6.96
C PRO A 23 0.23 -7.48 7.04
N PRO A 24 -0.78 -6.84 7.65
CA PRO A 24 -0.70 -5.43 7.99
C PRO A 24 0.51 -5.15 8.91
N PRO A 25 0.90 -3.86 9.08
CA PRO A 25 1.92 -3.48 10.05
C PRO A 25 1.58 -4.01 11.44
N GLU A 26 2.59 -4.26 12.26
CA GLU A 26 2.41 -4.72 13.64
C GLU A 26 1.44 -3.80 14.41
N GLY A 27 0.45 -4.40 15.08
CA GLY A 27 -0.58 -3.68 15.83
C GLY A 27 -1.79 -3.21 15.01
N PHE A 28 -1.79 -3.42 13.69
CA PHE A 28 -2.91 -3.09 12.81
C PHE A 28 -3.54 -4.37 12.27
N ASN A 29 -4.86 -4.32 12.00
CA ASN A 29 -5.51 -5.28 11.11
C ASN A 29 -5.71 -4.65 9.71
N GLN A 30 -6.14 -5.46 8.73
CA GLN A 30 -6.33 -4.99 7.35
C GLN A 30 -7.41 -3.88 7.25
N ALA A 31 -8.51 -4.00 8.02
CA ALA A 31 -9.58 -3.00 8.05
C ALA A 31 -9.09 -1.65 8.61
N ASP A 32 -8.13 -1.67 9.56
CA ASP A 32 -7.51 -0.45 10.09
C ASP A 32 -6.76 0.29 8.98
N ILE A 33 -5.99 -0.42 8.17
CA ILE A 33 -5.22 0.17 7.08
C ILE A 33 -6.14 0.76 6.02
N GLU A 34 -7.20 0.04 5.65
CA GLU A 34 -8.23 0.56 4.75
C GLU A 34 -8.87 1.83 5.31
N HIS A 35 -9.28 1.80 6.58
CA HIS A 35 -9.93 2.92 7.24
C HIS A 35 -9.04 4.17 7.29
N ILE A 36 -7.74 4.01 7.56
CA ILE A 36 -6.75 5.09 7.53
C ILE A 36 -6.72 5.73 6.14
N TRP A 37 -6.53 4.93 5.08
CA TRP A 37 -6.41 5.47 3.73
C TRP A 37 -7.70 6.08 3.19
N TRP A 38 -8.86 5.53 3.54
CA TRP A 38 -10.17 6.13 3.26
C TRP A 38 -10.34 7.47 3.99
N THR A 39 -9.96 7.54 5.27
CA THR A 39 -10.01 8.77 6.08
C THR A 39 -9.11 9.85 5.48
N VAL A 40 -7.85 9.53 5.17
CA VAL A 40 -6.91 10.46 4.51
C VAL A 40 -7.48 10.96 3.18
N SER A 41 -8.00 10.06 2.34
CA SER A 41 -8.55 10.44 1.04
C SER A 41 -9.79 11.32 1.13
N SER A 42 -10.57 11.21 2.21
CA SER A 42 -11.78 12.03 2.41
C SER A 42 -11.46 13.45 2.88
N ARG A 43 -10.31 13.66 3.53
CA ARG A 43 -9.94 14.92 4.18
C ARG A 43 -8.90 15.73 3.41
N MET A 44 -8.09 15.06 2.58
CA MET A 44 -6.97 15.68 1.90
C MET A 44 -7.14 15.60 0.38
N SER A 45 -6.80 16.70 -0.30
CA SER A 45 -6.71 16.69 -1.76
C SER A 45 -5.53 15.84 -2.24
N LYS A 46 -5.60 15.32 -3.46
CA LYS A 46 -4.49 14.59 -4.10
C LYS A 46 -3.18 15.37 -4.09
N LYS A 47 -3.25 16.71 -4.19
CA LYS A 47 -2.07 17.60 -4.13
C LYS A 47 -1.42 17.58 -2.75
N GLN A 48 -2.22 17.68 -1.68
CA GLN A 48 -1.72 17.61 -0.30
C GLN A 48 -1.11 16.23 0.00
N ILE A 49 -1.79 15.16 -0.42
CA ILE A 49 -1.31 13.78 -0.23
C ILE A 49 0.01 13.56 -0.97
N ARG A 50 0.14 14.09 -2.20
CA ARG A 50 1.40 14.02 -2.96
C ARG A 50 2.53 14.75 -2.24
N ALA A 51 2.28 15.98 -1.77
CA ALA A 51 3.28 16.77 -1.07
C ALA A 51 3.74 16.07 0.22
N TRP A 52 2.79 15.55 1.01
CA TRP A 52 3.08 14.77 2.20
C TRP A 52 3.89 13.51 1.89
N LEU A 53 3.48 12.70 0.90
CA LEU A 53 4.23 11.51 0.50
C LEU A 53 5.67 11.82 0.11
N VAL A 54 5.91 12.87 -0.67
CA VAL A 54 7.27 13.29 -1.04
C VAL A 54 8.10 13.62 0.19
N GLN A 55 7.57 14.47 1.09
CA GLN A 55 8.26 14.85 2.32
C GLN A 55 8.54 13.65 3.24
N THR A 56 7.55 12.79 3.47
CA THR A 56 7.67 11.60 4.32
C THR A 56 8.71 10.63 3.78
N MET A 57 8.74 10.44 2.45
CA MET A 57 9.74 9.58 1.80
C MET A 57 11.15 10.18 1.82
N ASP A 58 11.28 11.50 1.64
CA ASP A 58 12.58 12.18 1.73
C ASP A 58 13.17 12.11 3.14
N ALA A 59 12.33 12.32 4.17
CA ALA A 59 12.74 12.19 5.57
C ALA A 59 13.26 10.78 5.91
N LYS A 60 12.63 9.73 5.35
CA LYS A 60 13.02 8.34 5.57
C LYS A 60 14.27 7.92 4.78
N SER A 61 14.44 8.45 3.56
CA SER A 61 15.54 8.09 2.64
C SER A 61 16.91 8.58 3.11
N ASN A 62 16.96 9.54 4.05
CA ASN A 62 18.20 10.09 4.60
C ASN A 62 18.96 9.15 5.56
N GLY A 63 18.49 7.92 5.78
CA GLY A 63 19.22 6.96 6.63
C GLY A 63 18.82 5.49 6.50
N HIS A 64 17.79 5.16 5.71
CA HIS A 64 17.30 3.79 5.59
C HIS A 64 17.07 3.42 4.12
N ARG A 65 17.69 2.32 3.67
CA ARG A 65 17.28 1.64 2.43
C ARG A 65 16.26 0.59 2.83
N PHE A 66 15.08 0.64 2.20
CA PHE A 66 14.13 -0.47 2.25
C PHE A 66 14.84 -1.72 1.68
N LYS A 67 14.73 -2.84 2.41
CA LYS A 67 15.40 -4.10 2.08
C LYS A 67 14.37 -5.23 2.03
N GLY A 68 13.29 -5.01 1.31
CA GLY A 68 12.24 -5.99 1.08
C GLY A 68 12.34 -6.62 -0.30
N PHE A 69 12.19 -7.95 -0.35
CA PHE A 69 11.80 -8.67 -1.57
C PHE A 69 10.30 -9.00 -1.58
N LEU A 70 9.58 -8.61 -0.52
CA LEU A 70 8.14 -8.79 -0.36
C LEU A 70 7.40 -7.53 -0.83
N TYR A 71 6.28 -7.75 -1.50
CA TYR A 71 5.49 -6.70 -2.11
C TYR A 71 4.03 -6.88 -1.75
N SER A 72 3.38 -5.77 -1.42
CA SER A 72 1.96 -5.75 -1.14
C SER A 72 1.14 -5.25 -2.33
N SER A 73 0.07 -5.99 -2.63
CA SER A 73 -0.86 -5.64 -3.71
C SER A 73 -1.89 -4.64 -3.22
N ILE A 74 -1.90 -3.43 -3.80
CA ILE A 74 -2.79 -2.35 -3.36
C ILE A 74 -3.91 -2.03 -4.36
N ALA A 75 -3.80 -2.50 -5.60
CA ALA A 75 -4.83 -2.34 -6.63
C ALA A 75 -4.51 -3.17 -7.86
N ASP A 76 -5.50 -3.49 -8.68
CA ASP A 76 -5.32 -4.02 -10.04
C ASP A 76 -4.69 -2.98 -10.99
N GLU A 77 -4.40 -3.36 -12.24
CA GLU A 77 -3.86 -2.45 -13.27
C GLU A 77 -4.67 -1.15 -13.43
N LYS A 78 -6.00 -1.27 -13.36
CA LYS A 78 -6.97 -0.18 -13.51
C LYS A 78 -7.12 0.67 -12.24
N GLY A 79 -6.37 0.37 -11.19
CA GLY A 79 -6.42 1.08 -9.90
C GLY A 79 -7.64 0.74 -9.07
N ARG A 80 -8.31 -0.39 -9.33
CA ARG A 80 -9.41 -0.92 -8.52
C ARG A 80 -8.86 -1.85 -7.43
N GLY A 81 -9.48 -1.84 -6.27
CA GLY A 81 -9.09 -2.63 -5.11
C GLY A 81 -9.70 -2.03 -3.86
N ARG A 82 -9.20 -2.43 -2.69
CA ARG A 82 -9.68 -1.98 -1.37
C ARG A 82 -9.46 -0.49 -1.06
N TYR A 83 -8.45 0.13 -1.66
CA TYR A 83 -8.05 1.51 -1.34
C TYR A 83 -8.63 2.56 -2.30
N PRO A 84 -8.79 3.83 -1.86
CA PRO A 84 -9.28 4.88 -2.73
C PRO A 84 -8.41 5.07 -3.98
N ARG A 85 -9.04 5.08 -5.16
CA ARG A 85 -8.38 5.29 -6.46
C ARG A 85 -7.45 6.50 -6.48
N GLY A 86 -7.83 7.58 -5.79
CA GLY A 86 -7.02 8.77 -5.66
C GLY A 86 -5.68 8.53 -4.97
N ILE A 87 -5.70 7.77 -3.86
CA ILE A 87 -4.51 7.35 -3.11
C ILE A 87 -3.59 6.50 -3.99
N VAL A 88 -4.14 5.44 -4.59
CA VAL A 88 -3.42 4.53 -5.48
C VAL A 88 -2.71 5.30 -6.60
N THR A 89 -3.42 6.25 -7.22
CA THR A 89 -2.85 7.09 -8.29
C THR A 89 -1.65 7.90 -7.80
N VAL A 90 -1.75 8.54 -6.64
CA VAL A 90 -0.67 9.37 -6.10
C VAL A 90 0.52 8.50 -5.66
N LEU A 91 0.28 7.36 -5.02
CA LEU A 91 1.31 6.40 -4.65
C LEU A 91 2.09 5.93 -5.88
N ARG A 92 1.40 5.53 -6.95
CA ARG A 92 2.03 5.15 -8.24
C ARG A 92 2.93 6.25 -8.76
N GLN A 93 2.46 7.49 -8.74
CA GLN A 93 3.24 8.63 -9.23
C GLN A 93 4.50 8.85 -8.40
N VAL A 94 4.39 8.88 -7.07
CA VAL A 94 5.53 9.21 -6.20
C VAL A 94 6.53 8.05 -6.11
N LEU A 95 6.05 6.83 -5.90
CA LEU A 95 6.91 5.68 -5.58
C LEU A 95 7.58 5.07 -6.81
N ARG A 96 6.92 5.11 -7.99
CA ARG A 96 7.53 4.62 -9.24
C ARG A 96 8.75 5.45 -9.64
N HIS A 97 8.69 6.77 -9.47
CA HIS A 97 9.85 7.64 -9.72
C HIS A 97 11.02 7.36 -8.76
N ARG A 98 10.73 6.77 -7.59
CA ARG A 98 11.71 6.40 -6.56
C ARG A 98 12.17 4.95 -6.64
N ARG A 99 11.71 4.18 -7.64
CA ARG A 99 11.99 2.73 -7.80
C ARG A 99 11.55 1.86 -6.61
N LEU A 100 10.52 2.31 -5.88
CA LEU A 100 9.91 1.60 -4.74
C LEU A 100 8.66 0.80 -5.14
N MET A 101 8.37 0.77 -6.43
CA MET A 101 7.41 -0.13 -7.05
C MET A 101 8.15 -0.90 -8.14
N PRO A 102 7.91 -2.21 -8.29
CA PRO A 102 8.54 -2.99 -9.32
C PRO A 102 8.15 -2.43 -10.70
N ALA A 103 9.14 -2.32 -11.59
CA ALA A 103 8.93 -1.79 -12.94
C ALA A 103 8.24 -2.80 -13.87
N ASP A 104 8.07 -4.04 -13.44
CA ASP A 104 7.60 -5.12 -14.30
C ASP A 104 6.12 -4.96 -14.66
N HIS A 105 5.89 -4.57 -15.91
CA HIS A 105 4.57 -4.39 -16.52
C HIS A 105 3.79 -5.69 -16.70
N ARG A 106 4.39 -6.85 -16.38
CA ARG A 106 3.72 -8.16 -16.47
C ARG A 106 2.84 -8.48 -15.27
N ARG A 107 2.91 -7.69 -14.20
CA ARG A 107 2.05 -7.88 -13.04
C ARG A 107 0.78 -7.08 -13.22
N GLU A 108 -0.35 -7.77 -13.17
CA GLU A 108 -1.70 -7.22 -13.33
C GLU A 108 -2.14 -6.37 -12.11
N ALA A 109 -1.18 -5.95 -11.28
CA ALA A 109 -1.40 -5.29 -10.01
C ALA A 109 -0.36 -4.21 -9.69
N SER A 110 -0.79 -3.24 -8.90
CA SER A 110 0.05 -2.22 -8.27
C SER A 110 0.63 -2.76 -6.99
N LEU A 111 1.91 -3.04 -7.09
CA LEU A 111 2.69 -3.56 -5.99
C LEU A 111 3.55 -2.47 -5.37
N ILE A 112 3.56 -2.42 -4.06
CA ILE A 112 4.45 -1.56 -3.28
C ILE A 112 5.30 -2.47 -2.40
N GLU A 113 6.58 -2.17 -2.26
CA GLU A 113 7.44 -2.89 -1.31
C GLU A 113 6.82 -2.87 0.09
N MET A 114 6.70 -4.04 0.74
CA MET A 114 5.92 -4.20 1.98
C MET A 114 6.38 -3.24 3.08
N GLU A 115 7.69 -3.08 3.30
CA GLU A 115 8.23 -2.16 4.30
C GLU A 115 7.84 -0.69 4.01
N VAL A 116 7.79 -0.31 2.73
CA VAL A 116 7.33 1.01 2.29
C VAL A 116 5.84 1.15 2.59
N TRP A 117 5.05 0.14 2.24
CA TRP A 117 3.61 0.13 2.50
C TRP A 117 3.29 0.25 3.99
N HIS A 118 4.02 -0.50 4.83
CA HIS A 118 3.86 -0.47 6.28
C HIS A 118 4.23 0.89 6.84
N PHE A 119 5.41 1.40 6.49
CA PHE A 119 5.87 2.71 6.94
C PHE A 119 4.88 3.82 6.57
N LEU A 120 4.40 3.84 5.33
CA LEU A 120 3.45 4.85 4.86
C LEU A 120 2.12 4.75 5.58
N SER A 121 1.62 3.53 5.83
CA SER A 121 0.34 3.33 6.51
C SER A 121 0.41 3.74 7.97
N THR A 122 1.51 3.40 8.67
CA THR A 122 1.76 3.89 10.04
C THR A 122 1.89 5.41 10.07
N ALA A 123 2.61 6.01 9.12
CA ALA A 123 2.75 7.47 9.05
C ALA A 123 1.44 8.18 8.71
N ALA A 124 0.57 7.55 7.91
CA ALA A 124 -0.74 8.09 7.54
C ALA A 124 -1.71 8.15 8.72
N LEU A 125 -1.51 7.33 9.76
CA LEU A 125 -2.31 7.40 10.99
C LEU A 125 -2.29 8.81 11.60
N ALA A 126 -1.11 9.46 11.61
CA ALA A 126 -0.95 10.81 12.16
C ALA A 126 -1.70 11.91 11.37
N LEU A 127 -2.21 11.59 10.18
CA LEU A 127 -3.04 12.50 9.38
C LEU A 127 -4.54 12.35 9.70
N CYS A 128 -4.90 11.29 10.43
CA CYS A 128 -6.28 11.01 10.79
C CYS A 128 -6.61 11.72 12.12
N PRO A 129 -7.75 12.40 12.23
CA PRO A 129 -8.18 12.94 13.50
C PRO A 129 -8.61 11.77 14.42
N ASN A 130 -8.36 11.91 15.72
CA ASN A 130 -8.68 10.88 16.70
C ASN A 130 -10.16 10.46 16.67
N GLU A 131 -11.08 11.39 16.43
CA GLU A 131 -12.51 11.09 16.41
C GLU A 131 -12.92 10.22 15.22
N ALA A 132 -12.16 10.27 14.12
CA ALA A 132 -12.43 9.44 12.94
C ALA A 132 -11.79 8.05 13.07
N LEU A 133 -10.91 7.79 14.03
CA LEU A 133 -10.23 6.51 14.18
C LEU A 133 -11.05 5.50 15.01
N PRO A 134 -10.93 4.20 14.72
CA PRO A 134 -11.37 3.13 15.62
C PRO A 134 -10.77 3.28 17.02
N ALA A 135 -11.50 2.87 18.06
CA ALA A 135 -11.11 3.12 19.44
C ALA A 135 -9.70 2.59 19.79
N HIS A 136 -9.28 1.45 19.23
CA HIS A 136 -7.97 0.84 19.49
C HIS A 136 -6.81 1.54 18.77
N LEU A 137 -7.08 2.45 17.83
CA LEU A 137 -6.07 3.24 17.11
C LEU A 137 -6.01 4.69 17.58
N ARG A 138 -6.89 5.11 18.49
CA ARG A 138 -6.89 6.46 19.05
C ARG A 138 -5.69 6.60 19.99
N THR A 139 -4.96 7.69 19.85
CA THR A 139 -3.81 8.04 20.70
C THR A 139 -4.12 9.20 21.62
#